data_AF-A0A356U262-F1
#
_entry.id   AF-A0A356U262-F1
#
_cell.length_a   1.000
_cell.length_b   1.000
_cell.length_c   1.000
_cell.angle_alpha   90.00
_cell.angle_beta   90.00
_cell.angle_gamma   90.00
#
_symmetry.space_group_name_H-M   'P 1'
#
loop_
_entity.id
_entity.type
_entity.pdbx_description
1 polymer ?
#
loop_
_entity_poly.entity_id
_entity_poly.type
_entity_poly.pdbx_seq_one_letter_code
_entity_poly.pdbx_strand_id
1 'polypeptide(L)' 'MTEPKTSFSYDELIECGEGKLFGPGNCRLPLPPMLMFDRITKISSEGGEYGLGFVEAEFDITPERWFFECHFKDDPV' A
#
# COMPACT_ATOMS: atom_id res chain seq x y z
N MET A 1 -4.81 -17.74 -19.65
CA MET A 1 -4.08 -16.60 -19.05
C MET A 1 -4.66 -16.42 -17.67
N THR A 2 -3.84 -16.44 -16.62
CA THR A 2 -4.31 -16.15 -15.25
C THR A 2 -4.71 -14.68 -15.17
N GLU A 3 -5.87 -14.41 -14.61
CA GLU A 3 -6.31 -13.04 -14.36
C GLU A 3 -5.32 -12.36 -13.39
N PRO A 4 -4.97 -11.08 -13.63
CA PRO A 4 -4.11 -10.35 -12.72
C PRO A 4 -4.78 -10.23 -11.35
N LYS A 5 -3.98 -10.38 -10.29
CA LYS A 5 -4.44 -10.26 -8.91
C LYS A 5 -4.94 -8.83 -8.64
N THR A 6 -6.10 -8.73 -7.99
CA THR A 6 -6.80 -7.44 -7.79
C THR A 6 -6.82 -6.94 -6.34
N SER A 7 -6.18 -7.64 -5.40
CA SER A 7 -6.08 -7.25 -4.00
C SER A 7 -4.77 -7.80 -3.41
N PHE A 8 -4.13 -7.10 -2.46
CA PHE A 8 -2.84 -7.49 -1.89
C PHE A 8 -2.85 -7.35 -0.37
N SER A 9 -2.33 -8.36 0.35
CA SER A 9 -2.16 -8.32 1.81
C SER A 9 -0.87 -7.60 2.22
N TYR A 10 -0.74 -7.27 3.51
CA TYR A 10 0.47 -6.63 4.06
C TYR A 10 1.77 -7.35 3.69
N ASP A 11 1.81 -8.67 3.85
CA ASP A 11 3.01 -9.47 3.55
C ASP A 11 3.40 -9.37 2.07
N GLU A 12 2.42 -9.29 1.17
CA GLU A 12 2.68 -9.12 -0.26
C GLU A 12 3.18 -7.71 -0.60
N LEU A 13 2.72 -6.69 0.15
CA LEU A 13 3.26 -5.34 0.03
C LEU A 13 4.70 -5.25 0.53
N ILE A 14 5.05 -6.00 1.59
CA ILE A 14 6.44 -6.16 2.03
C ILE A 14 7.28 -6.85 0.96
N GLU A 15 6.79 -7.95 0.38
CA GLU A 15 7.46 -8.61 -0.74
C GLU A 15 7.65 -7.67 -1.94
N CYS A 16 6.70 -6.76 -2.19
CA CYS A 16 6.84 -5.74 -3.21
C CYS A 16 7.96 -4.74 -2.87
N GLY A 17 8.04 -4.26 -1.63
CA GLY A 17 9.11 -3.38 -1.18
C GLY A 17 10.50 -4.03 -1.20
N GLU A 18 10.57 -5.32 -0.91
CA GLU A 18 11.79 -6.13 -1.04
C GLU A 18 12.16 -6.44 -2.50
N GLY A 19 11.28 -6.11 -3.45
CA GLY A 19 11.49 -6.35 -4.89
C GLY A 19 11.27 -7.81 -5.31
N LYS A 20 10.57 -8.60 -4.50
CA LYS A 20 10.24 -10.00 -4.78
C LYS A 20 8.97 -10.15 -5.62
N LEU A 21 7.97 -9.29 -5.40
CA LEU A 21 6.65 -9.42 -6.03
C LEU A 21 6.69 -9.25 -7.57
N PHE A 22 7.35 -8.20 -8.05
CA PHE A 22 7.46 -7.92 -9.49
C PHE A 22 8.81 -8.34 -10.08
N GLY A 23 9.75 -8.79 -9.25
CA GLY A 23 11.08 -9.19 -9.68
C GLY A 23 12.09 -8.03 -9.81
N PRO A 24 13.37 -8.36 -10.11
CA PRO A 24 14.47 -7.41 -10.12
C PRO A 24 14.34 -6.38 -11.25
N GLY A 25 14.66 -5.12 -10.96
CA GLY A 25 14.61 -4.01 -11.92
C GLY A 25 13.23 -3.37 -12.12
N ASN A 26 12.18 -3.94 -11.50
CA ASN A 26 10.81 -3.42 -11.56
C ASN A 26 10.47 -2.52 -10.36
N CYS A 27 9.26 -1.95 -10.38
CA CYS A 27 8.75 -1.07 -9.33
C CYS A 27 8.74 -1.76 -7.96
N ARG A 28 8.97 -0.96 -6.92
CA ARG A 28 8.91 -1.36 -5.52
C ARG A 28 8.09 -0.36 -4.73
N LEU A 29 7.41 -0.85 -3.71
CA LEU A 29 6.86 0.02 -2.68
C LEU A 29 7.96 0.47 -1.71
N PRO A 30 7.76 1.59 -1.00
CA PRO A 30 8.55 1.87 0.19
C PRO A 30 8.39 0.75 1.22
N LEU A 31 9.44 0.50 1.99
CA LEU A 31 9.35 -0.36 3.18
C LEU A 31 8.96 0.49 4.41
N PRO A 32 8.42 -0.13 5.47
CA PRO A 32 8.26 0.55 6.76
C PRO A 32 9.55 1.24 7.22
N PRO A 33 9.47 2.43 7.82
CA PRO A 33 8.25 3.10 8.30
C PRO A 33 7.51 3.92 7.22
N MET A 34 7.99 3.94 5.96
CA MET A 34 7.42 4.77 4.88
C MET A 34 6.31 4.08 4.06
N LEU A 35 6.01 2.81 4.33
CA LEU A 35 4.84 2.14 3.78
C LEU A 35 3.57 2.65 4.50
N MET A 36 2.64 3.26 3.75
CA MET A 36 1.50 4.03 4.28
C MET A 36 0.13 3.42 3.97
N PHE A 37 0.09 2.12 3.71
CA PHE A 37 -1.14 1.34 3.62
C PHE A 37 -0.81 -0.12 3.95
N ASP A 38 -1.75 -0.81 4.58
CA ASP A 38 -1.55 -2.19 5.02
C ASP A 38 -2.08 -3.20 4.00
N ARG A 39 -2.95 -2.77 3.08
CA ARG A 39 -3.55 -3.63 2.06
C ARG A 39 -4.08 -2.83 0.89
N ILE A 40 -4.08 -3.46 -0.29
CA ILE A 40 -4.85 -3.02 -1.45
C ILE A 40 -6.10 -3.89 -1.49
N THR A 41 -7.28 -3.31 -1.28
CA THR A 41 -8.55 -4.04 -1.30
C THR A 41 -9.03 -4.29 -2.73
N LYS A 42 -8.71 -3.36 -3.65
CA LYS A 42 -9.13 -3.45 -5.05
C LYS A 42 -8.20 -2.68 -5.99
N ILE A 43 -7.79 -3.30 -7.09
CA ILE A 43 -7.13 -2.66 -8.23
C ILE A 43 -7.74 -3.14 -9.54
N SER A 44 -7.96 -2.22 -10.47
CA SER A 44 -8.58 -2.51 -11.77
C SER A 44 -8.05 -1.56 -12.84
N SER A 45 -7.86 -2.08 -14.06
CA SER A 45 -7.57 -1.29 -15.25
C SER A 45 -8.80 -0.60 -15.85
N GLU A 46 -9.99 -0.91 -15.33
CA GLU A 46 -11.28 -0.34 -15.74
C GLU A 46 -11.98 0.32 -14.55
N GLY A 47 -12.90 1.25 -14.83
CA GLY A 47 -13.65 1.98 -13.81
C GLY A 47 -12.94 3.25 -13.34
N GLY A 48 -13.23 3.70 -12.11
CA GLY A 48 -12.81 5.01 -11.63
C GLY A 48 -13.63 6.16 -12.24
N GLU A 49 -13.37 7.38 -11.80
CA GLU A 49 -14.11 8.58 -12.22
C GLU A 49 -14.10 8.79 -13.74
N TYR A 50 -13.00 8.41 -14.39
CA TYR A 50 -12.78 8.62 -15.83
C TYR A 50 -12.81 7.32 -16.65
N GLY A 51 -13.10 6.18 -16.04
CA GLY A 51 -13.15 4.88 -16.74
C GLY A 51 -11.78 4.30 -17.13
N LEU A 52 -10.66 4.88 -16.65
CA LEU A 52 -9.28 4.49 -17.01
C LEU A 52 -8.57 3.66 -15.93
N GLY A 53 -9.33 3.13 -14.96
CA GLY A 53 -8.83 2.33 -13.86
C GLY A 53 -8.97 3.00 -12.50
N PHE A 54 -8.82 2.22 -11.44
CA PHE A 54 -8.85 2.71 -10.06
C PHE A 54 -8.08 1.77 -9.12
N VAL A 55 -7.71 2.31 -7.96
CA VAL A 55 -7.10 1.58 -6.86
C VAL A 55 -7.74 2.02 -5.55
N GLU A 56 -8.04 1.07 -4.68
CA GLU A 56 -8.48 1.28 -3.31
C GLU A 56 -7.53 0.52 -2.36
N ALA A 57 -7.07 1.23 -1.32
CA ALA A 57 -6.15 0.72 -0.32
C ALA A 57 -6.55 1.24 1.07
N GLU A 58 -6.18 0.50 2.10
CA GLU A 58 -6.54 0.80 3.48
C GLU A 58 -5.31 0.86 4.37
N PHE A 59 -5.35 1.73 5.38
CA PHE A 59 -4.31 1.86 6.38
C PHE A 59 -4.95 1.89 7.77
N ASP A 60 -4.64 0.89 8.59
CA ASP A 60 -5.16 0.76 9.94
C ASP A 60 -4.45 1.77 10.85
N ILE A 61 -5.22 2.71 11.39
CA ILE A 61 -4.71 3.72 12.31
C ILE A 61 -4.75 3.18 13.73
N THR A 62 -3.58 3.13 14.38
CA THR A 62 -3.43 2.78 15.79
C THR A 62 -2.57 3.83 16.50
N PRO A 63 -2.72 4.04 17.82
CA PRO A 63 -1.91 5.03 18.56
C PRO A 63 -0.39 4.80 18.47
N GLU A 64 0.05 3.59 18.14
CA GLU A 64 1.46 3.18 18.06
C GLU A 64 2.12 3.49 16.72
N ARG A 65 1.41 4.11 15.76
CA ARG A 65 2.02 4.51 14.49
C ARG A 65 3.11 5.55 14.73
N TRP A 66 4.29 5.30 14.14
CA TRP A 66 5.53 6.04 14.42
C TRP A 66 5.42 7.57 14.28
N PHE A 67 4.54 8.04 13.39
CA PHE A 67 4.40 9.47 13.12
C PHE A 67 3.68 10.22 14.25
N PHE A 68 2.80 9.56 15.02
CA PHE A 68 2.12 10.20 16.16
C PHE A 68 3.08 10.58 17.29
N GLU A 69 4.19 9.86 17.45
CA GLU A 69 5.21 10.21 18.45
C GLU A 69 5.96 11.51 18.13
N CYS A 70 5.95 11.94 16.85
CA CYS A 70 6.73 13.09 16.40
C CYS A 70 5.91 14.18 15.68
N HIS A 71 4.60 14.01 15.48
CA HIS A 71 3.77 14.92 14.70
C HIS A 71 2.35 15.08 15.27
N PHE A 72 2.11 16.00 16.22
CA PHE A 72 3.06 16.83 16.97
C PHE A 72 3.15 16.34 18.41
N LYS A 73 4.18 16.78 19.14
CA LYS A 73 4.26 16.51 20.57
C LYS A 73 3.02 17.12 21.26
N ASP A 74 2.28 16.27 21.99
CA ASP A 74 1.05 16.59 22.72
C ASP A 74 -0.19 16.91 21.83
N ASP A 75 -0.09 16.78 20.50
CA ASP A 75 -1.19 16.92 19.53
C ASP A 75 -0.97 16.00 18.31
N PRO A 76 -1.12 14.67 18.47
CA PRO A 76 -0.87 13.71 17.40
C PRO A 76 -1.94 13.79 16.31
N VAL A 77 -1.52 13.92 15.05
CA VAL A 77 -2.41 14.00 13.87
C VAL A 77 -1.88 13.19 12.69
#